data_AF-A0A7Z7MVG3-F1
#
_entry.id   AF-A0A7Z7MVG3-F1
#
_cell.length_a   1.000
_cell.length_b   1.000
_cell.length_c   1.000
_cell.angle_alpha   90.00
_cell.angle_beta   90.00
_cell.angle_gamma   90.00
#
_symmetry.space_group_name_H-M   'P 1'
#
loop_
_entity.id
_entity.type
_entity.pdbx_description
1 polymer ?
#
loop_
_entity_poly.entity_id
_entity_poly.type
_entity_poly.pdbx_seq_one_letter_code
_entity_poly.pdbx_strand_id
1 'polypeptide(L)'
;MNLWLKISLLVAVQLAALAAMIADKQWTLNTGTPVVLQTEPVDPRSLFMGDYARLNYRISRLHLDGEGALGGDKDFKRYDTVWVALRPDPEGAQAVSVHHERSAIAPGLLALKGEVRHLSESWWDRATNKSIKQRTLQVRYGIEQYYVQESTGRQVERPSDGEKVSIRVAIDERGKAGILAMLFDGRERFRETLF
;
A
#
# COMPACT_ATOMS: atom_id res chain seq x y z
N MET A 1 27.50 28.31 26.48
CA MET A 1 27.19 26.88 26.26
C MET A 1 28.38 26.23 25.56
N ASN A 2 29.04 25.29 26.23
CA ASN A 2 30.26 24.64 25.74
C ASN A 2 30.00 23.91 24.41
N LEU A 3 30.96 23.94 23.49
CA LEU A 3 30.83 23.33 22.15
C LEU A 3 30.44 21.85 22.24
N TRP A 4 31.03 21.12 23.17
CA TRP A 4 30.69 19.71 23.45
C TRP A 4 29.23 19.51 23.84
N LEU A 5 28.65 20.42 24.64
CA LEU A 5 27.26 20.33 25.05
C LEU A 5 26.31 20.52 23.86
N LYS A 6 26.67 21.40 22.91
CA LYS A 6 25.93 21.59 21.66
C LYS A 6 25.98 20.35 20.77
N ILE A 7 27.15 19.71 20.65
CA ILE A 7 27.33 18.49 19.86
C ILE A 7 26.53 17.33 20.47
N SER A 8 26.63 17.12 21.78
CA SER A 8 25.86 16.08 22.47
C SER A 8 24.35 16.28 22.32
N LEU A 9 23.88 17.53 22.42
CA LEU A 9 22.47 17.84 22.19
C LEU A 9 22.04 17.53 20.75
N LEU A 10 22.86 17.89 19.75
CA LEU A 10 22.58 17.60 18.35
C LEU A 10 22.49 16.08 18.09
N VAL A 11 23.43 15.31 18.62
CA VAL A 11 23.43 13.84 18.51
C VAL A 11 22.21 13.23 19.19
N ALA A 12 21.85 13.72 20.39
CA ALA A 12 20.67 13.25 21.11
C ALA A 12 19.37 13.50 20.33
N VAL A 13 19.22 14.68 19.72
CA VAL A 13 18.06 15.01 18.87
C VAL A 13 18.02 14.09 17.65
N GLN A 14 19.16 13.82 17.01
CA GLN A 14 19.22 12.91 15.86
C GLN A 14 18.82 11.47 16.23
N LEU A 15 19.34 10.96 17.36
CA LEU A 15 18.98 9.63 17.85
C LEU A 15 17.49 9.54 18.24
N ALA A 16 16.97 10.59 18.89
CA ALA A 16 15.55 10.66 19.23
C ALA A 16 14.66 10.66 17.98
N ALA A 17 15.06 11.38 16.92
CA ALA A 17 14.34 11.36 15.65
C ALA A 17 14.31 9.95 15.01
N LEU A 18 15.44 9.24 14.99
CA LEU A 18 15.50 7.87 14.48
C LEU A 18 14.66 6.90 15.33
N ALA A 19 14.74 7.00 16.65
CA ALA A 19 13.93 6.19 17.56
C ALA A 19 12.43 6.44 17.37
N ALA A 20 12.03 7.71 17.17
CA ALA A 20 10.64 8.07 16.89
C ALA A 20 10.13 7.46 15.57
N MET A 21 10.95 7.44 14.52
CA MET A 21 10.59 6.79 13.24
C MET A 21 10.35 5.28 13.41
N ILE A 22 11.21 4.60 14.17
CA ILE A 22 11.06 3.16 14.45
C ILE A 22 9.80 2.91 15.29
N ALA A 23 9.60 3.69 16.35
CA ALA A 23 8.43 3.57 17.21
C ALA A 23 7.11 3.80 16.44
N ASP A 24 7.08 4.78 15.53
CA ASP A 24 5.90 5.05 14.69
C ASP A 24 5.62 3.90 13.69
N LYS A 25 6.66 3.27 13.12
CA LYS A 25 6.47 2.05 12.30
C LYS A 25 5.95 0.89 13.15
N GLN A 26 6.56 0.66 14.31
CA GLN A 26 6.18 -0.44 15.21
C GLN A 26 4.74 -0.27 15.73
N TRP A 27 4.33 0.96 16.02
CA TRP A 27 2.96 1.28 16.42
C TRP A 27 1.95 0.83 15.36
N THR A 28 2.19 1.16 14.08
CA THR A 28 1.32 0.74 12.98
C THR A 28 1.24 -0.79 12.87
N LEU A 29 2.37 -1.50 13.00
CA LEU A 29 2.40 -2.97 12.92
C LEU A 29 1.70 -3.67 14.11
N ASN A 30 1.77 -3.07 15.31
CA ASN A 30 1.20 -3.65 16.52
C ASN A 30 -0.29 -3.32 16.72
N THR A 31 -0.72 -2.12 16.32
CA THR A 31 -2.10 -1.63 16.56
C THR A 31 -2.98 -1.72 15.31
N GLY A 32 -2.37 -1.87 14.13
CA GLY A 32 -3.11 -1.91 12.89
C GLY A 32 -3.94 -3.19 12.72
N THR A 33 -5.07 -3.04 12.05
CA THR A 33 -5.92 -4.18 11.69
C THR A 33 -5.28 -4.93 10.52
N PRO A 34 -5.01 -6.24 10.65
CA PRO A 34 -4.43 -7.03 9.57
C PRO A 34 -5.45 -7.23 8.45
N VAL A 35 -5.05 -6.91 7.22
CA VAL A 35 -5.87 -7.09 6.02
C VAL A 35 -5.00 -7.61 4.88
N VAL A 36 -5.58 -8.43 4.00
CA VAL A 36 -4.90 -8.94 2.81
C VAL A 36 -5.19 -8.03 1.63
N LEU A 37 -4.15 -7.57 0.95
CA LEU A 37 -4.24 -6.81 -0.30
C LEU A 37 -3.78 -7.68 -1.46
N GLN A 38 -4.64 -7.80 -2.48
CA GLN A 38 -4.30 -8.50 -3.72
C GLN A 38 -3.34 -7.66 -4.55
N THR A 39 -2.25 -8.29 -5.00
CA THR A 39 -1.40 -7.70 -6.03
C THR A 39 -1.97 -8.01 -7.41
N GLU A 40 -1.76 -7.11 -8.35
CA GLU A 40 -2.08 -7.38 -9.75
C GLU A 40 -1.04 -8.31 -10.37
N PRO A 41 -1.42 -9.07 -11.42
CA PRO A 41 -0.49 -9.92 -12.14
C PRO A 41 0.64 -9.06 -12.73
N VAL A 42 1.80 -9.18 -12.13
CA VAL A 42 3.08 -8.66 -12.59
C VAL A 42 3.96 -9.88 -12.71
N ASP A 43 4.71 -10.02 -13.81
CA ASP A 43 5.55 -11.21 -14.05
C ASP A 43 6.32 -11.54 -12.75
N PRO A 44 6.21 -12.76 -12.21
CA PRO A 44 6.95 -13.22 -11.03
C PRO A 44 8.41 -12.78 -11.01
N ARG A 45 9.09 -12.79 -12.17
CA ARG A 45 10.48 -12.34 -12.31
C ARG A 45 10.65 -10.84 -12.11
N SER A 46 9.68 -10.05 -12.54
CA SER A 46 9.70 -8.60 -12.43
C SER A 46 9.33 -8.07 -11.04
N LEU A 47 8.68 -8.90 -10.20
CA LEU A 47 8.51 -8.57 -8.78
C LEU A 47 9.88 -8.48 -8.12
N PHE A 48 10.73 -9.51 -8.20
CA PHE A 48 12.01 -9.62 -7.50
C PHE A 48 13.21 -9.06 -8.28
N MET A 49 13.23 -7.75 -8.54
CA MET A 49 14.39 -7.09 -9.17
C MET A 49 15.37 -6.54 -8.11
N GLY A 50 16.43 -7.30 -7.82
CA GLY A 50 17.43 -6.95 -6.79
C GLY A 50 16.95 -7.32 -5.39
N ASP A 51 17.22 -6.48 -4.40
CA ASP A 51 16.96 -6.77 -2.97
C ASP A 51 15.51 -6.46 -2.53
N TYR A 52 14.62 -6.12 -3.47
CA TYR A 52 13.24 -5.76 -3.18
C TYR A 52 12.25 -6.23 -4.23
N ALA A 53 11.03 -6.46 -3.77
CA ALA A 53 9.86 -6.73 -4.58
C ALA A 53 9.05 -5.44 -4.85
N ARG A 54 8.74 -5.15 -6.12
CA ARG A 54 7.83 -4.06 -6.47
C ARG A 54 6.39 -4.56 -6.45
N LEU A 55 5.56 -3.96 -5.62
CA LEU A 55 4.17 -4.34 -5.43
C LEU A 55 3.25 -3.37 -6.17
N ASN A 56 2.29 -3.92 -6.90
CA ASN A 56 1.21 -3.16 -7.51
C ASN A 56 -0.11 -3.77 -7.05
N TYR A 57 -0.94 -2.99 -6.37
CA TYR A 57 -2.16 -3.49 -5.77
C TYR A 57 -3.35 -3.35 -6.71
N ARG A 58 -4.30 -4.27 -6.62
CA ARG A 58 -5.57 -4.15 -7.36
C ARG A 58 -6.34 -2.89 -6.96
N ILE A 59 -6.21 -2.47 -5.71
CA ILE A 59 -6.78 -1.22 -5.20
C ILE A 59 -5.99 0.03 -5.62
N SER A 60 -4.81 -0.08 -6.26
CA SER A 60 -4.08 1.10 -6.73
C SER A 60 -4.72 1.76 -7.95
N ARG A 61 -5.62 1.07 -8.67
CA ARG A 61 -6.42 1.64 -9.76
C ARG A 61 -7.90 1.64 -9.41
N LEU A 62 -8.42 2.83 -9.14
CA LEU A 62 -9.77 3.03 -8.62
C LEU A 62 -10.62 3.73 -9.69
N HIS A 63 -11.70 3.07 -10.13
CA HIS A 63 -12.62 3.64 -11.11
C HIS A 63 -13.60 4.58 -10.41
N LEU A 64 -13.71 5.83 -10.88
CA LEU A 64 -14.63 6.82 -10.33
C LEU A 64 -15.96 6.87 -11.10
N ASP A 65 -15.96 6.39 -12.34
CA ASP A 65 -17.13 6.31 -13.22
C ASP A 65 -17.14 4.97 -13.99
N GLY A 66 -18.31 4.61 -14.53
CA GLY A 66 -18.52 3.38 -15.30
C GLY A 66 -18.97 2.19 -14.45
N GLU A 67 -18.86 0.99 -15.03
CA GLU A 67 -19.16 -0.26 -14.34
C GLU A 67 -18.08 -0.56 -13.29
N GLY A 68 -18.49 -0.82 -12.04
CA GLY A 68 -17.56 -1.00 -10.92
C GLY A 68 -16.99 0.31 -10.36
N ALA A 69 -17.62 1.45 -10.65
CA ALA A 69 -17.28 2.73 -10.05
C ALA A 69 -17.43 2.70 -8.52
N LEU A 70 -16.46 3.29 -7.84
CA LEU A 70 -16.49 3.45 -6.40
C LEU A 70 -17.42 4.59 -6.00
N GLY A 71 -18.00 4.46 -4.81
CA GLY A 71 -18.75 5.56 -4.19
C GLY A 71 -17.82 6.66 -3.66
N GLY A 72 -18.43 7.74 -3.17
CA GLY A 72 -17.74 8.85 -2.53
C GLY A 72 -17.35 9.97 -3.49
N ASP A 73 -16.24 10.63 -3.17
CA ASP A 73 -15.75 11.81 -3.86
C ASP A 73 -15.18 11.47 -5.24
N LYS A 74 -15.21 12.44 -6.17
CA LYS A 74 -14.77 12.22 -7.56
C LYS A 74 -13.82 13.30 -8.07
N ASP A 75 -13.67 14.38 -7.32
CA ASP A 75 -12.95 15.59 -7.65
C ASP A 75 -11.53 15.56 -7.07
N PHE A 76 -10.78 14.50 -7.39
CA PHE A 76 -9.37 14.38 -7.02
C PHE A 76 -8.44 15.02 -8.04
N LYS A 77 -7.35 15.60 -7.55
CA LYS A 77 -6.23 16.10 -8.34
C LYS A 77 -4.98 15.31 -8.04
N ARG A 78 -3.98 15.50 -8.89
CA ARG A 78 -2.65 14.91 -8.68
C ARG A 78 -2.07 15.43 -7.36
N TYR A 79 -1.48 14.52 -6.60
CA TYR A 79 -0.88 14.72 -5.28
C TYR A 79 -1.88 14.98 -4.14
N ASP A 80 -3.19 14.88 -4.41
CA ASP A 80 -4.18 14.93 -3.34
C ASP A 80 -4.03 13.71 -2.42
N THR A 81 -4.31 13.94 -1.14
CA THR A 81 -4.50 12.85 -0.19
C THR A 81 -5.87 12.22 -0.43
N VAL A 82 -5.91 10.90 -0.54
CA VAL A 82 -7.15 10.14 -0.72
C VAL A 82 -7.29 9.11 0.39
N TRP A 83 -8.50 8.97 0.92
CA TRP A 83 -8.87 7.96 1.88
C TRP A 83 -9.71 6.90 1.17
N VAL A 84 -9.19 5.69 1.11
CA VAL A 84 -9.87 4.55 0.47
C VAL A 84 -10.54 3.75 1.56
N ALA A 85 -11.86 3.64 1.49
CA ALA A 85 -12.64 2.78 2.37
C ALA A 85 -12.53 1.34 1.86
N LEU A 86 -11.95 0.48 2.68
CA LEU A 86 -11.74 -0.92 2.39
C LEU A 86 -12.71 -1.78 3.19
N ARG A 87 -13.32 -2.75 2.51
CA ARG A 87 -13.99 -3.88 3.16
C ARG A 87 -13.00 -5.03 3.24
N PRO A 88 -12.62 -5.49 4.45
CA PRO A 88 -11.79 -6.67 4.61
C PRO A 88 -12.49 -7.89 4.01
N ASP A 89 -11.72 -8.72 3.31
CA ASP A 89 -12.19 -9.97 2.72
C ASP A 89 -11.06 -11.01 2.80
N PRO A 90 -11.35 -12.30 3.06
CA PRO A 90 -10.34 -13.35 3.14
C PRO A 90 -9.53 -13.54 1.86
N GLU A 91 -10.13 -13.34 0.69
CA GLU A 91 -9.45 -13.43 -0.60
C GLU A 91 -8.70 -12.13 -0.93
N GLY A 92 -9.09 -11.03 -0.31
CA GLY A 92 -8.38 -9.76 -0.32
C GLY A 92 -9.31 -8.56 -0.35
N ALA A 93 -8.95 -7.52 0.38
CA ALA A 93 -9.81 -6.38 0.62
C ALA A 93 -10.24 -5.66 -0.66
N GLN A 94 -11.50 -5.25 -0.63
CA GLN A 94 -12.15 -4.56 -1.74
C GLN A 94 -12.29 -3.09 -1.40
N ALA A 95 -11.91 -2.21 -2.34
CA ALA A 95 -12.21 -0.79 -2.24
C ALA A 95 -13.71 -0.58 -2.49
N VAL A 96 -14.37 0.16 -1.60
CA VAL A 96 -15.81 0.45 -1.67
C VAL A 96 -16.06 1.90 -2.08
N SER A 97 -15.29 2.83 -1.51
CA SER A 97 -15.44 4.26 -1.76
C SER A 97 -14.12 5.00 -1.54
N VAL A 98 -14.02 6.20 -2.09
CA VAL A 98 -12.88 7.11 -1.91
C VAL A 98 -13.37 8.46 -1.38
N HIS A 99 -12.59 9.08 -0.51
CA HIS A 99 -12.94 10.34 0.16
C HIS A 99 -11.73 11.25 0.33
N HIS A 100 -11.93 12.57 0.38
CA HIS A 100 -10.88 13.53 0.75
C HIS A 100 -10.57 13.52 2.25
N GLU A 101 -11.55 13.15 3.08
CA GLU A 101 -11.42 13.11 4.54
C GLU A 101 -11.66 11.70 5.11
N ARG A 102 -10.91 11.36 6.16
CA ARG A 102 -11.08 10.10 6.90
C ARG A 102 -12.46 9.96 7.52
N SER A 103 -13.00 11.05 8.06
CA SER A 103 -14.28 11.14 8.77
C SER A 103 -15.48 10.71 7.91
N ALA A 104 -15.36 10.80 6.58
CA ALA A 104 -16.41 10.40 5.65
C ALA A 104 -16.52 8.86 5.48
N ILE A 105 -15.54 8.10 5.97
CA ILE A 105 -15.56 6.63 5.91
C ILE A 105 -16.49 6.08 6.99
N ALA A 106 -17.46 5.27 6.55
CA ALA A 106 -18.45 4.65 7.43
C ALA A 106 -17.80 3.75 8.50
N PRO A 107 -18.33 3.74 9.74
CA PRO A 107 -17.90 2.79 10.76
C PRO A 107 -18.01 1.34 10.26
N GLY A 108 -16.98 0.53 10.54
CA GLY A 108 -16.90 -0.87 10.10
C GLY A 108 -16.13 -1.09 8.79
N LEU A 109 -15.76 -0.02 8.07
CA LEU A 109 -14.78 -0.07 6.98
C LEU A 109 -13.40 0.35 7.48
N LEU A 110 -12.35 -0.21 6.87
CA LEU A 110 -10.98 0.22 7.13
C LEU A 110 -10.64 1.44 6.27
N ALA A 111 -10.08 2.47 6.89
CA ALA A 111 -9.64 3.66 6.19
C ALA A 111 -8.16 3.52 5.80
N LEU A 112 -7.87 3.38 4.51
CA LEU A 112 -6.49 3.37 4.02
C LEU A 112 -6.14 4.73 3.42
N LYS A 113 -5.13 5.39 3.96
CA LYS A 113 -4.62 6.66 3.42
C LYS A 113 -3.70 6.38 2.23
N GLY A 114 -3.86 7.15 1.17
CA GLY A 114 -2.99 7.16 0.01
C GLY A 114 -2.82 8.55 -0.60
N GLU A 115 -2.04 8.60 -1.67
CA GLU A 115 -1.72 9.79 -2.44
C GLU A 115 -2.04 9.52 -3.91
N VAL A 116 -2.75 10.46 -4.54
CA VAL A 116 -3.09 10.40 -5.95
C VAL A 116 -1.86 10.67 -6.79
N ARG A 117 -1.41 9.68 -7.57
CA ARG A 117 -0.28 9.84 -8.49
C ARG A 117 -0.66 10.36 -9.85
N HIS A 118 -1.81 9.92 -10.34
CA HIS A 118 -2.31 10.33 -11.63
C HIS A 118 -3.83 10.12 -11.69
N LEU A 119 -4.50 10.94 -12.48
CA LEU A 119 -5.90 10.80 -12.85
C LEU A 119 -5.93 10.62 -14.37
N SER A 120 -6.46 9.49 -14.83
CA SER A 120 -6.76 9.28 -16.24
C SER A 120 -8.24 9.61 -16.45
N GLU A 121 -8.58 10.47 -17.41
CA GLU A 121 -9.97 10.88 -17.65
C GLU A 121 -10.65 10.15 -18.81
N SER A 122 -9.85 9.50 -19.65
CA SER A 122 -10.33 8.78 -20.82
C SER A 122 -9.59 7.48 -21.00
N TRP A 123 -10.31 6.45 -21.44
CA TRP A 123 -9.74 5.17 -21.83
C TRP A 123 -10.04 4.88 -23.30
N TRP A 124 -9.05 4.38 -24.02
CA TRP A 124 -9.22 4.00 -25.41
C TRP A 124 -9.79 2.60 -25.51
N ASP A 125 -11.03 2.50 -25.99
CA ASP A 125 -11.67 1.23 -26.27
C ASP A 125 -11.21 0.70 -27.62
N ARG A 126 -10.46 -0.40 -27.60
CA ARG A 126 -9.99 -1.09 -28.82
C ARG A 126 -11.12 -1.74 -29.60
N ALA A 127 -12.22 -2.14 -28.94
CA ALA A 127 -13.33 -2.80 -29.60
C ALA A 127 -14.19 -1.82 -30.38
N THR A 128 -14.46 -0.64 -29.81
CA THR A 128 -15.25 0.41 -30.47
C THR A 128 -14.41 1.46 -31.20
N ASN A 129 -13.07 1.37 -31.09
CA ASN A 129 -12.08 2.32 -31.63
C ASN A 129 -12.40 3.78 -31.26
N LYS A 130 -12.89 3.99 -30.03
CA LYS A 130 -13.33 5.28 -29.51
C LYS A 130 -12.75 5.52 -28.12
N SER A 131 -12.53 6.79 -27.80
CA SER A 131 -12.20 7.22 -26.45
C SER A 131 -13.48 7.29 -25.62
N ILE A 132 -13.54 6.51 -24.54
CA ILE A 132 -14.63 6.52 -23.57
C ILE A 132 -14.19 7.39 -22.39
N LYS A 133 -15.03 8.32 -21.97
CA LYS A 133 -14.80 9.08 -20.73
C LYS A 133 -14.93 8.13 -19.55
N GLN A 134 -13.80 7.78 -18.95
CA GLN A 134 -13.72 6.92 -17.79
C GLN A 134 -12.60 7.45 -16.90
N ARG A 135 -13.01 7.98 -15.75
CA ARG A 135 -12.08 8.52 -14.76
C ARG A 135 -11.53 7.39 -13.89
N THR A 136 -10.21 7.22 -13.92
CA THR A 136 -9.50 6.24 -13.09
C THR A 136 -8.43 6.95 -12.28
N LEU A 137 -8.48 6.77 -10.97
CA LEU A 137 -7.51 7.28 -10.02
C LEU A 137 -6.40 6.25 -9.82
N GLN A 138 -5.15 6.67 -10.00
CA GLN A 138 -4.00 5.87 -9.64
C GLN A 138 -3.46 6.33 -8.28
N VAL A 139 -3.52 5.46 -7.28
CA VAL A 139 -3.21 5.77 -5.89
C VAL A 139 -1.98 4.99 -5.42
N ARG A 140 -1.13 5.64 -4.64
CA ARG A 140 -0.05 5.01 -3.88
C ARG A 140 -0.32 5.11 -2.38
N TYR A 141 0.00 4.04 -1.67
CA TYR A 141 -0.22 3.85 -0.25
C TYR A 141 1.08 3.87 0.56
N GLY A 142 2.24 3.94 -0.11
CA GLY A 142 3.55 3.95 0.55
C GLY A 142 4.06 2.56 0.94
N ILE A 143 3.37 1.51 0.47
CA ILE A 143 3.70 0.10 0.71
C ILE A 143 4.00 -0.64 -0.61
N GLU A 144 4.31 0.07 -1.69
CA GLU A 144 4.58 -0.55 -3.01
C GLU A 144 5.95 -1.24 -3.11
N GLN A 145 6.72 -1.30 -2.03
CA GLN A 145 8.06 -1.89 -1.99
C GLN A 145 8.17 -2.81 -0.79
N TYR A 146 8.60 -4.05 -1.03
CA TYR A 146 8.84 -5.04 0.02
C TYR A 146 10.28 -5.54 -0.08
N TYR A 147 11.07 -5.36 0.97
CA TYR A 147 12.47 -5.77 0.97
C TYR A 147 12.59 -7.24 1.35
N VAL A 148 13.27 -8.02 0.52
CA VAL A 148 13.48 -9.45 0.76
C VAL A 148 14.85 -9.60 1.43
N GLN A 149 14.89 -10.11 2.65
CA GLN A 149 16.15 -10.34 3.35
C GLN A 149 16.96 -11.43 2.63
N GLU A 150 18.18 -11.09 2.22
CA GLU A 150 19.02 -11.92 1.34
C GLU A 150 19.72 -13.11 2.04
N SER A 151 19.47 -13.38 3.33
CA SER A 151 20.34 -14.25 4.12
C SER A 151 19.92 -15.73 4.24
N THR A 152 19.10 -16.27 3.34
CA THR A 152 18.88 -17.72 3.28
C THR A 152 19.56 -18.23 2.02
N GLY A 153 20.72 -18.90 2.16
CA GLY A 153 21.50 -19.51 1.08
C GLY A 153 20.82 -20.66 0.32
N ARG A 154 19.50 -20.61 0.17
CA ARG A 154 18.66 -21.44 -0.68
C ARG A 154 17.60 -20.51 -1.26
N GLN A 155 17.68 -20.32 -2.58
CA GLN A 155 16.57 -19.97 -3.48
C GLN A 155 15.41 -19.25 -2.78
N VAL A 156 15.35 -17.92 -2.90
CA VAL A 156 14.06 -17.22 -2.86
C VAL A 156 13.21 -17.94 -3.92
N GLU A 157 12.36 -18.86 -3.49
CA GLU A 157 11.56 -19.69 -4.39
C GLU A 157 10.66 -18.74 -5.16
N ARG A 158 10.93 -18.65 -6.47
CA ARG A 158 10.15 -17.83 -7.38
C ARG A 158 8.69 -18.31 -7.31
N PRO A 159 7.70 -17.41 -7.35
CA PRO A 159 6.32 -17.83 -7.52
C PRO A 159 6.24 -18.75 -8.74
N SER A 160 5.54 -19.86 -8.62
CA SER A 160 5.27 -20.73 -9.77
C SER A 160 4.36 -20.00 -10.76
N ASP A 161 4.38 -20.38 -12.04
CA ASP A 161 3.50 -19.78 -13.04
C ASP A 161 2.03 -19.94 -12.60
N GLY A 162 1.36 -18.80 -12.39
CA GLY A 162 -0.04 -18.74 -11.95
C GLY A 162 -0.28 -18.61 -10.44
N GLU A 163 0.77 -18.62 -9.61
CA GLU A 163 0.65 -18.46 -8.16
C GLU A 163 0.21 -17.02 -7.80
N LYS A 164 -0.84 -16.89 -6.97
CA LYS A 164 -1.37 -15.59 -6.59
C LYS A 164 -0.54 -14.99 -5.47
N VAL A 165 0.12 -13.89 -5.77
CA VAL A 165 0.80 -13.08 -4.76
C VAL A 165 -0.21 -12.15 -4.09
N SER A 166 -0.16 -12.08 -2.77
CA SER A 166 -0.92 -11.11 -1.98
C SER A 166 -0.09 -10.67 -0.78
N ILE A 167 -0.43 -9.51 -0.22
CA ILE A 167 0.36 -8.90 0.86
C ILE A 167 -0.55 -8.71 2.06
N ARG A 168 -0.16 -9.27 3.20
CA ARG A 168 -0.78 -8.98 4.49
C ARG A 168 -0.20 -7.68 5.01
N VAL A 169 -1.06 -6.72 5.29
CA VAL A 169 -0.69 -5.39 5.80
C VAL A 169 -1.47 -5.09 7.07
N ALA A 170 -0.88 -4.33 7.99
CA ALA A 170 -1.55 -3.73 9.13
C ALA A 170 -1.97 -2.31 8.76
N ILE A 171 -3.25 -1.97 8.92
CA ILE A 171 -3.75 -0.60 8.74
C ILE A 171 -4.13 -0.03 10.10
N ASP A 172 -3.42 1.02 10.53
CA ASP A 172 -3.72 1.68 11.80
C ASP A 172 -4.87 2.67 11.70
N GLU A 173 -5.32 3.17 12.85
CA GLU A 173 -6.40 4.16 12.89
C GLU A 173 -6.05 5.44 12.11
N ARG A 174 -4.77 5.81 11.99
CA ARG A 174 -4.37 6.99 11.19
C ARG A 174 -4.42 6.72 9.69
N GLY A 175 -4.83 5.51 9.28
CA GLY A 175 -4.87 5.02 7.92
C GLY A 175 -3.50 4.75 7.32
N LYS A 176 -2.45 4.70 8.15
CA LYS A 176 -1.13 4.31 7.71
C LYS A 176 -1.09 2.79 7.61
N ALA A 177 -0.47 2.29 6.54
CA ALA A 177 -0.26 0.87 6.34
C ALA A 177 1.20 0.47 6.58
N GLY A 178 1.40 -0.72 7.13
CA GLY A 178 2.69 -1.39 7.20
C GLY A 178 2.58 -2.82 6.69
N ILE A 179 3.59 -3.31 5.97
CA ILE A 179 3.61 -4.70 5.49
C ILE A 179 3.94 -5.63 6.64
N LEU A 180 3.16 -6.70 6.80
CA LEU A 180 3.39 -7.77 7.77
C LEU A 180 4.01 -8.99 7.11
N ALA A 181 3.48 -9.38 5.95
CA ALA A 181 3.92 -10.59 5.27
C ALA A 181 3.56 -10.60 3.77
N MET A 182 4.35 -11.32 2.99
CA MET A 182 4.03 -11.72 1.63
C MET A 182 3.43 -13.14 1.63
N LEU A 183 2.28 -13.26 0.98
CA LEU A 183 1.50 -14.47 0.88
C LEU A 183 1.52 -14.98 -0.56
N PHE A 184 1.63 -16.30 -0.70
CA PHE A 184 1.53 -17.00 -1.96
C PHE A 184 0.41 -18.03 -1.83
N ASP A 185 -0.62 -17.91 -2.67
CA ASP A 185 -1.86 -18.70 -2.57
C ASP A 185 -2.44 -18.75 -1.14
N GLY A 186 -2.38 -17.60 -0.45
CA GLY A 186 -2.88 -17.42 0.92
C GLY A 186 -1.95 -17.94 2.04
N ARG A 187 -0.83 -18.59 1.70
CA ARG A 187 0.16 -19.08 2.68
C ARG A 187 1.28 -18.05 2.88
N GLU A 188 1.63 -17.77 4.13
CA GLU A 188 2.78 -16.92 4.46
C GLU A 188 4.08 -17.60 4.02
N ARG A 189 4.84 -16.93 3.15
CA ARG A 189 6.20 -17.35 2.76
C ARG A 189 7.25 -16.45 3.37
N PHE A 190 6.98 -15.16 3.46
CA PHE A 190 7.89 -14.19 4.04
C PHE A 190 7.15 -13.33 5.04
N ARG A 191 7.70 -13.21 6.25
CA ARG A 191 7.19 -12.31 7.29
C ARG A 191 8.23 -11.22 7.52
N GLU A 192 7.80 -9.97 7.50
CA GLU A 192 8.66 -8.86 7.89
C GLU A 192 8.69 -8.81 9.41
N THR A 193 9.81 -9.21 10.00
CA THR A 193 10.07 -8.95 11.42
C THR A 193 11.13 -7.85 11.52
N LEU A 194 10.87 -6.86 12.36
CA LEU A 194 11.86 -5.82 12.67
C LEU A 194 12.97 -6.35 13.60
N PHE A 195 12.78 -7.55 14.17
CA PHE A 195 13.70 -8.27 15.06
C PHE A 195 13.52 -9.78 14.93
#